data_AF-A0A6B3D1L0-F1
#
_entry.id   AF-A0A6B3D1L0-F1
#
_cell.length_a   1.000
_cell.length_b   1.000
_cell.length_c   1.000
_cell.angle_alpha   90.00
_cell.angle_beta   90.00
_cell.angle_gamma   90.00
#
_symmetry.space_group_name_H-M   'P 1'
#
loop_
_entity.id
_entity.type
_entity.pdbx_description
1 polymer ?
#
loop_
_entity_poly.entity_id
_entity_poly.type
_entity_poly.pdbx_seq_one_letter_code
_entity_poly.pdbx_strand_id
1 'polypeptide(L)'
;GHTLVWGGSDVGLMKVVADGVQETGGRLLGVSVDFLAAKAREGADEMVIAKDLAERKRLLLEKADAVVIMVGGTGTLDEATEILEL
;
A
#
# COMPACT_ATOMS: atom_id res chain seq x y z
N GLY A 1 0.97 -10.67 15.00
CA GLY A 1 1.57 -10.61 13.65
C GLY A 1 1.97 -9.17 13.34
N HIS A 2 2.58 -8.93 12.19
CA HIS A 2 2.87 -7.58 11.69
C HIS A 2 1.67 -7.02 10.91
N THR A 3 1.50 -5.70 10.89
CA THR A 3 0.50 -5.02 10.05
C THR A 3 1.08 -4.86 8.64
N LEU A 4 0.29 -5.16 7.61
CA LEU A 4 0.64 -4.80 6.24
C LEU A 4 0.23 -3.35 5.99
N VAL A 5 1.21 -2.50 5.68
CA VAL A 5 0.99 -1.16 5.12
C VAL A 5 1.20 -1.25 3.61
N TRP A 6 0.19 -0.91 2.80
CA TRP A 6 0.32 -1.01 1.34
C TRP A 6 -0.56 0.00 0.59
N GLY A 7 -0.43 0.00 -0.75
CA GLY A 7 -1.11 0.93 -1.64
C GLY A 7 -2.64 0.80 -1.78
N GLY A 8 -3.28 -0.10 -1.02
CA GLY A 8 -4.74 -0.20 -0.92
C GLY A 8 -5.47 -0.81 -2.13
N SER A 9 -4.76 -1.29 -3.15
CA SER A 9 -5.36 -1.84 -4.39
C SER A 9 -5.85 -3.29 -4.22
N ASP A 10 -7.00 -3.63 -4.81
CA ASP A 10 -7.56 -4.99 -4.92
C ASP A 10 -7.37 -5.63 -6.30
N VAL A 11 -6.25 -5.30 -6.94
CA VAL A 11 -5.82 -5.98 -8.16
C VAL A 11 -4.32 -6.28 -8.12
N GLY A 12 -3.89 -7.27 -8.91
CA GLY A 12 -2.48 -7.63 -9.07
C GLY A 12 -1.84 -8.18 -7.79
N LEU A 13 -0.52 -7.99 -7.66
CA LEU A 13 0.23 -8.52 -6.50
C LEU A 13 -0.17 -7.86 -5.17
N MET A 14 -0.62 -6.60 -5.18
CA MET A 14 -1.15 -5.94 -3.98
C MET A 14 -2.34 -6.71 -3.41
N LYS A 15 -3.24 -7.20 -4.27
CA LYS A 15 -4.35 -8.05 -3.86
C LYS A 15 -3.86 -9.36 -3.24
N VAL A 16 -2.97 -10.06 -3.93
CA VAL A 16 -2.49 -11.39 -3.50
C VAL A 16 -1.84 -11.31 -2.12
N VAL A 17 -1.04 -10.29 -1.85
CA VAL A 17 -0.42 -10.10 -0.52
C VAL A 17 -1.47 -9.73 0.53
N ALA A 18 -2.39 -8.82 0.22
CA ALA A 18 -3.45 -8.43 1.15
C ALA A 18 -4.39 -9.60 1.49
N ASP A 19 -4.72 -10.46 0.52
CA ASP A 19 -5.50 -11.69 0.72
C ASP A 19 -4.79 -12.63 1.71
N GLY A 20 -3.51 -12.94 1.50
CA GLY A 20 -2.76 -13.82 2.39
C GLY A 20 -2.58 -13.27 3.81
N VAL A 21 -2.44 -11.95 3.96
CA VAL A 21 -2.43 -11.31 5.28
C VAL A 21 -3.78 -11.44 5.97
N GLN A 22 -4.89 -11.20 5.26
CA GLN A 22 -6.23 -11.33 5.82
C GLN A 22 -6.58 -12.78 6.20
N GLU A 23 -6.21 -13.75 5.35
CA GLU A 23 -6.43 -15.20 5.60
C GLU A 23 -5.73 -15.69 6.87
N THR A 24 -4.62 -15.04 7.25
CA THR A 24 -3.86 -15.37 8.46
C THR A 24 -4.27 -14.51 9.68
N GLY A 25 -5.30 -13.68 9.54
CA GLY A 25 -5.78 -12.78 10.60
C GLY A 25 -4.87 -11.59 10.87
N GLY A 26 -3.98 -11.26 9.93
CA GLY A 26 -3.15 -10.06 9.99
C GLY A 26 -3.93 -8.78 9.69
N ARG A 27 -3.42 -7.65 10.20
CA ARG A 27 -4.05 -6.34 10.03
C ARG A 27 -3.63 -5.69 8.72
N LEU A 28 -4.60 -5.07 8.07
CA LEU A 28 -4.49 -4.36 6.81
C LEU A 28 -4.67 -2.85 7.00
N LEU A 29 -3.59 -2.07 6.77
CA LEU A 29 -3.64 -0.62 6.59
C LEU A 29 -3.32 -0.21 5.14
N GLY A 30 -4.33 0.28 4.42
CA GLY A 30 -4.17 0.81 3.07
C GLY A 30 -3.95 2.33 3.04
N VAL A 31 -3.13 2.81 2.11
CA VAL A 31 -3.02 4.23 1.75
C VAL A 31 -3.25 4.39 0.24
N SER A 32 -4.33 5.08 -0.11
CA SER A 32 -4.78 5.29 -1.49
C SER A 32 -4.99 6.79 -1.78
N VAL A 33 -5.50 7.10 -2.97
CA VAL A 33 -5.88 8.43 -3.44
C VAL A 33 -7.21 8.32 -4.20
N ASP A 34 -7.99 9.40 -4.26
CA ASP A 34 -9.36 9.38 -4.82
C ASP A 34 -9.42 8.85 -6.26
N PHE A 35 -8.48 9.22 -7.12
CA PHE A 35 -8.49 8.76 -8.52
C PHE A 35 -8.14 7.27 -8.69
N LEU A 36 -7.72 6.59 -7.61
CA LEU A 36 -7.53 5.13 -7.57
C LEU A 36 -8.67 4.39 -6.87
N ALA A 37 -9.74 5.08 -6.44
CA ALA A 37 -10.85 4.50 -5.69
C ALA A 37 -11.50 3.29 -6.37
N ALA A 38 -11.60 3.30 -7.70
CA ALA A 38 -12.17 2.18 -8.48
C ALA A 38 -11.38 0.86 -8.35
N LYS A 39 -10.14 0.92 -7.86
CA LYS A 39 -9.29 -0.26 -7.61
C LYS A 39 -9.05 -0.47 -6.11
N ALA A 40 -9.63 0.34 -5.24
CA ALA A 40 -9.40 0.23 -3.81
C ALA A 40 -10.04 -1.05 -3.25
N ARG A 41 -9.34 -1.69 -2.32
CA ARG A 41 -9.83 -2.87 -1.61
C ARG A 41 -10.94 -2.51 -0.64
N GLU A 42 -12.03 -3.26 -0.72
CA GLU A 42 -13.05 -3.29 0.32
C GLU A 42 -12.61 -4.19 1.48
N GLY A 43 -12.95 -3.82 2.71
CA GLY A 43 -12.66 -4.64 3.89
C GLY A 43 -11.20 -4.63 4.36
N ALA A 44 -10.45 -3.56 4.06
CA ALA A 44 -9.25 -3.24 4.84
C ALA A 44 -9.64 -2.77 6.25
N ASP A 45 -8.83 -3.05 7.27
CA ASP A 45 -9.09 -2.59 8.65
C ASP A 45 -8.97 -1.05 8.75
N GLU A 46 -8.10 -0.46 7.95
CA GLU A 46 -7.95 0.99 7.81
C GLU A 46 -7.63 1.31 6.34
N MET A 47 -8.27 2.35 5.80
CA MET A 47 -7.96 2.89 4.47
C MET A 47 -7.84 4.40 4.59
N VAL A 48 -6.63 4.92 4.41
CA VAL A 48 -6.35 6.35 4.38
C VAL A 48 -6.41 6.83 2.93
N ILE A 49 -7.19 7.88 2.67
CA ILE A 49 -7.24 8.53 1.36
C ILE A 49 -6.41 9.81 1.43
N ALA A 50 -5.25 9.78 0.77
CA ALA A 50 -4.35 10.92 0.64
C ALA A 50 -4.85 11.90 -0.45
N LYS A 51 -4.46 13.16 -0.33
CA LYS A 51 -4.85 14.22 -1.27
C LYS A 51 -4.18 14.10 -2.65
N ASP A 52 -2.97 13.53 -2.68
CA ASP A 52 -2.15 13.37 -3.88
C ASP A 52 -1.13 12.22 -3.73
N LEU A 53 -0.39 11.91 -4.79
CA LEU A 53 0.59 10.82 -4.78
C LEU A 53 1.80 11.09 -3.86
N ALA A 54 2.20 12.34 -3.69
CA ALA A 54 3.34 12.67 -2.82
C ALA A 54 2.97 12.44 -1.35
N GLU A 55 1.78 12.89 -0.93
CA GLU A 55 1.26 12.61 0.39
C GLU A 55 1.03 11.10 0.60
N ARG A 56 0.53 10.39 -0.43
CA ARG A 56 0.39 8.93 -0.37
C ARG A 56 1.73 8.24 -0.07
N LYS A 57 2.80 8.59 -0.79
CA LYS A 57 4.13 8.00 -0.59
C LYS A 57 4.70 8.32 0.80
N ARG A 58 4.59 9.58 1.24
CA ARG A 58 4.96 9.99 2.60
C ARG A 58 4.21 9.20 3.67
N LEU A 59 2.88 9.08 3.56
CA LEU A 59 2.05 8.35 4.53
C LEU A 59 2.33 6.84 4.55
N LEU A 60 2.67 6.23 3.41
CA LEU A 60 3.12 4.84 3.37
C LEU A 60 4.40 4.65 4.20
N LEU A 61 5.36 5.56 4.06
CA LEU A 61 6.64 5.49 4.78
C LEU A 61 6.51 5.83 6.27
N GLU A 62 5.73 6.86 6.62
CA GLU A 62 5.50 7.23 8.02
C GLU A 62 4.82 6.14 8.85
N LYS A 63 4.04 5.26 8.19
CA LYS A 63 3.32 4.17 8.83
C LYS A 63 4.07 2.84 8.81
N ALA A 64 5.22 2.76 8.14
CA ALA A 64 5.98 1.52 7.96
C ALA A 64 7.29 1.51 8.75
N ASP A 65 7.54 0.43 9.48
CA ASP A 65 8.83 0.20 10.16
C ASP A 65 9.88 -0.43 9.23
N ALA A 66 9.43 -1.10 8.17
CA ALA A 66 10.26 -1.75 7.17
C ALA A 66 9.51 -1.81 5.83
N VAL A 67 10.25 -1.74 4.72
CA VAL A 67 9.69 -1.80 3.37
C VAL A 67 10.19 -3.03 2.62
N VAL A 68 9.26 -3.74 1.99
CA VAL A 68 9.56 -4.83 1.05
C VAL A 68 9.06 -4.42 -0.33
N ILE A 69 9.96 -4.37 -1.30
CA ILE A 69 9.65 -4.02 -2.68
C ILE A 69 9.50 -5.30 -3.49
N MET A 70 8.32 -5.53 -4.05
CA MET A 70 8.03 -6.65 -4.94
C MET A 70 8.15 -6.23 -6.41
N VAL A 71 8.15 -7.22 -7.31
CA VAL A 71 8.12 -6.96 -8.76
C VAL A 71 6.89 -6.12 -9.11
N GLY A 72 7.09 -5.05 -9.88
CA GLY A 72 6.03 -4.13 -10.26
C GLY A 72 6.38 -3.28 -11.47
N GLY A 73 5.46 -2.38 -11.84
CA GLY A 73 5.63 -1.47 -12.97
C GLY A 73 6.35 -0.17 -12.59
N THR A 74 6.15 0.85 -13.42
CA THR A 74 6.73 2.19 -13.19
C THR A 74 6.29 2.83 -11.88
N GLY A 75 5.08 2.58 -11.40
CA GLY A 75 4.62 3.07 -10.09
C GLY A 75 5.42 2.47 -8.92
N THR A 76 5.78 1.18 -9.01
CA THR A 76 6.64 0.54 -8.00
C THR A 76 8.06 1.07 -8.07
N LEU A 77 8.57 1.37 -9.28
CA LEU A 77 9.87 2.02 -9.44
C LEU A 77 9.88 3.44 -8.85
N ASP A 78 8.83 4.23 -9.09
CA ASP A 78 8.68 5.58 -8.52
C ASP A 78 8.66 5.56 -6.97
N GLU A 79 7.90 4.64 -6.38
CA GLU A 79 7.88 4.43 -4.92
C GLU A 79 9.25 3.97 -4.40
N ALA A 80 9.92 3.05 -5.12
CA ALA A 80 11.24 2.54 -4.73
C ALA A 80 12.33 3.60 -4.79
N THR A 81 12.36 4.44 -5.84
CA THR A 81 13.38 5.49 -5.99
C THR A 81 13.28 6.52 -4.89
N GLU A 82 12.06 6.90 -4.48
CA GLU A 82 11.88 7.85 -3.38
C GLU A 82 12.46 7.31 -2.06
N ILE A 83 12.31 6.01 -1.79
CA ILE A 83 12.87 5.37 -0.60
C ILE A 83 14.40 5.37 -0.63
N LEU A 84 14.99 5.18 -1.80
CA LEU A 84 16.45 5.15 -1.97
C LEU A 84 17.08 6.55 -1.90
N GLU A 85 16.29 7.61 -2.09
CA GLU A 85 16.73 9.00 -2.04
C GLU A 85 16.62 9.63 -0.62
N LEU A 86 15.93 8.98 0.31
CA LEU A 86 15.82 9.39 1.72
C LEU A 86 17.06 9.05 2.54
#